data_AF-A0A1H1NMJ9-F1
#
_entry.id   AF-A0A1H1NMJ9-F1
#
_cell.length_a   1.000
_cell.length_b   1.000
_cell.length_c   1.000
_cell.angle_alpha   90.00
_cell.angle_beta   90.00
_cell.angle_gamma   90.00
#
_symmetry.space_group_name_H-M   'P 1'
#
loop_
_entity.id
_entity.type
_entity.pdbx_description
1 polymer ?
#
loop_
_entity_poly.entity_id
_entity_poly.type
_entity_poly.pdbx_seq_one_letter_code
_entity_poly.pdbx_strand_id
1 'polypeptide(L)'
;MKTNRPKIEVPVDGIDIIVDSISATLLLLMIIYTILSYDDLPEIIPSHFNAKGEIDGHSEKQMLWLLPVLGIVTFIGLFILNKYPQIHNYMVNITQDNALKNYRLSTRIVRFTNLFMMLTFALIVFAMIESAKGHTFTFGHWFLYTVIGLSIITPIIILFYYRKINT
;
A
#
# COMPACT_ATOMS: atom_id res chain seq x y z
N MET A 1 0.95 -26.20 6.76
CA MET A 1 -0.26 -26.91 6.29
C MET A 1 -0.10 -27.16 4.79
N LYS A 2 0.00 -28.41 4.32
CA LYS A 2 -0.03 -28.70 2.87
C LYS A 2 -1.47 -28.49 2.41
N THR A 3 -1.75 -27.36 1.77
CA THR A 3 -3.03 -27.15 1.11
C THR A 3 -2.96 -27.88 -0.23
N ASN A 4 -3.85 -28.84 -0.49
CA ASN A 4 -3.97 -29.54 -1.79
C ASN A 4 -4.60 -28.64 -2.86
N ARG A 5 -4.28 -27.34 -2.83
CA ARG A 5 -4.85 -26.34 -3.73
C ARG A 5 -4.16 -26.43 -5.10
N PRO A 6 -4.89 -26.23 -6.20
CA PRO A 6 -4.33 -26.20 -7.54
C PRO A 6 -3.19 -25.20 -7.66
N LYS A 7 -2.09 -25.58 -8.31
CA LYS A 7 -1.01 -24.66 -8.69
C LYS A 7 -1.17 -24.34 -10.17
N ILE A 8 -1.91 -23.28 -10.46
CA ILE A 8 -2.13 -22.80 -11.82
C ILE A 8 -1.47 -21.44 -11.98
N GLU A 9 -1.02 -21.14 -13.19
CA GLU A 9 -0.57 -19.80 -13.54
C GLU A 9 -1.79 -18.89 -13.70
N VAL A 10 -1.74 -17.71 -13.06
CA VAL A 10 -2.77 -16.68 -13.20
C VAL A 10 -2.32 -15.72 -14.30
N PRO A 11 -3.03 -15.64 -15.43
CA PRO A 11 -2.69 -14.70 -16.49
C PRO A 11 -2.77 -13.26 -15.95
N VAL A 12 -1.72 -12.50 -16.23
CA VAL A 12 -1.60 -11.07 -15.89
C VAL A 12 -2.33 -10.25 -16.95
N ASP A 13 -3.29 -9.43 -16.52
CA ASP A 13 -4.00 -8.51 -17.42
C ASP A 13 -3.36 -7.11 -17.41
N GLY A 14 -3.71 -6.26 -18.38
CA GLY A 14 -3.13 -4.91 -18.48
C GLY A 14 -3.32 -4.06 -17.22
N ILE A 15 -4.46 -4.18 -16.53
CA ILE A 15 -4.71 -3.48 -15.26
C ILE A 15 -3.72 -3.88 -14.17
N ASP A 16 -3.31 -5.15 -14.14
CA ASP A 16 -2.38 -5.66 -13.14
C ASP A 16 -0.99 -5.04 -13.34
N ILE A 17 -0.55 -4.93 -14.60
CA ILE A 17 0.71 -4.27 -14.99
C ILE A 17 0.68 -2.78 -14.64
N ILE A 18 -0.42 -2.08 -14.94
CA ILE A 18 -0.59 -0.66 -14.64
C ILE A 18 -0.48 -0.42 -13.13
N VAL A 19 -1.21 -1.19 -12.32
CA VAL A 19 -1.20 -1.03 -10.85
C VAL A 19 0.19 -1.31 -10.27
N ASP A 20 0.85 -2.38 -10.69
CA ASP A 20 2.20 -2.71 -10.23
C ASP A 20 3.22 -1.63 -10.65
N SER A 21 3.09 -1.09 -11.86
CA SER A 21 3.98 -0.03 -12.38
C SER A 21 3.80 1.30 -11.64
N ILE A 22 2.55 1.70 -11.35
CA ILE A 22 2.26 2.91 -10.57
C ILE A 22 2.81 2.75 -9.14
N SER A 23 2.59 1.58 -8.53
CA SER A 23 3.10 1.29 -7.18
C SER A 23 4.63 1.39 -7.12
N ALA A 24 5.33 0.80 -8.09
CA ALA A 24 6.78 0.89 -8.19
C ALA A 24 7.26 2.32 -8.41
N THR A 25 6.55 3.08 -9.27
CA THR A 25 6.88 4.49 -9.55
C THR A 25 6.73 5.35 -8.30
N LEU A 26 5.64 5.18 -7.53
CA LEU A 26 5.43 5.90 -6.27
C LEU A 26 6.54 5.61 -5.25
N LEU A 27 6.93 4.34 -5.11
CA LEU A 27 8.05 3.95 -4.24
C LEU A 27 9.36 4.63 -4.66
N LEU A 28 9.69 4.60 -5.96
CA LEU A 28 10.90 5.23 -6.49
C LEU A 28 10.89 6.74 -6.28
N LEU A 29 9.78 7.42 -6.59
CA LEU A 29 9.63 8.85 -6.38
C LEU A 29 9.76 9.23 -4.90
N MET A 30 9.16 8.46 -4.00
CA MET A 30 9.29 8.67 -2.54
C MET A 30 10.75 8.57 -2.09
N ILE A 31 11.48 7.54 -2.53
CA ILE A 31 12.89 7.34 -2.18
C ILE A 31 13.76 8.47 -2.74
N ILE A 32 13.60 8.79 -4.03
CA ILE A 32 14.36 9.86 -4.69
C ILE A 32 14.11 11.20 -3.99
N TYR A 33 12.85 11.53 -3.73
CA TYR A 33 12.50 12.78 -3.07
C TYR A 33 13.03 12.87 -1.64
N THR A 34 13.07 11.74 -0.91
CA THR A 34 13.72 11.65 0.40
C THR A 34 15.21 11.95 0.28
N ILE A 35 15.93 11.26 -0.62
CA ILE A 35 17.38 11.46 -0.83
C ILE A 35 17.69 12.93 -1.17
N LEU A 36 16.97 13.49 -2.14
CA LEU A 36 17.23 14.84 -2.64
C LEU A 36 16.92 15.94 -1.61
N SER A 37 16.04 15.66 -0.64
CA SER A 37 15.66 16.64 0.37
C SER A 37 16.42 16.50 1.69
N TYR A 38 17.04 15.34 1.96
CA TYR A 38 17.49 14.97 3.30
C TYR A 38 18.52 15.92 3.92
N ASP A 39 19.51 16.34 3.13
CA ASP A 39 20.63 17.17 3.62
C ASP A 39 20.19 18.58 4.01
N ASP A 40 19.13 19.09 3.39
CA ASP A 40 18.56 20.41 3.66
C ASP A 40 17.64 20.43 4.90
N LEU A 41 17.35 19.26 5.50
CA LEU A 41 16.43 19.18 6.63
C LEU A 41 17.11 19.52 7.97
N PRO A 42 16.41 20.24 8.87
CA PRO A 42 16.87 20.44 10.24
C PRO A 42 16.97 19.09 10.98
N GLU A 43 17.79 19.02 12.02
CA GLU A 43 17.98 17.78 12.82
C GLU A 43 16.67 17.26 13.43
N ILE A 44 15.72 18.15 13.73
CA ILE A 44 14.39 17.82 14.25
C ILE A 44 13.34 18.20 13.21
N ILE A 45 12.49 17.24 12.84
CA ILE A 45 11.42 17.42 11.85
C ILE A 45 10.04 17.02 12.42
N PRO A 46 8.94 17.54 11.86
CA PRO A 46 7.60 17.01 12.08
C PRO A 46 7.51 15.51 11.77
N SER A 47 6.90 14.74 12.67
CA SER A 47 6.78 13.28 12.50
C SER A 47 5.41 12.72 12.88
N HIS A 48 4.63 13.44 13.68
CA HIS A 48 3.25 13.08 14.01
C HIS A 48 2.29 14.20 13.63
N PHE A 49 1.13 13.77 13.14
CA PHE A 49 0.01 14.63 12.78
C PHE A 49 -1.24 14.14 13.50
N ASN A 50 -1.98 15.05 14.12
CA ASN A 50 -3.21 14.73 14.81
C ASN A 50 -4.36 14.42 13.81
N ALA A 51 -5.56 14.12 14.31
CA ALA A 51 -6.73 13.86 13.45
C ALA A 51 -7.18 15.06 12.59
N LYS A 52 -6.72 16.27 12.93
CA LYS A 52 -6.91 17.49 12.14
C LYS A 52 -5.85 17.66 11.05
N GLY A 53 -4.83 16.80 11.06
CA GLY A 53 -3.63 16.83 10.24
C GLY A 53 -2.67 17.96 10.59
N GLU A 54 -2.78 18.51 11.79
CA GLU A 54 -1.84 19.47 12.36
C GLU A 54 -0.70 18.72 13.03
N ILE A 55 0.49 19.33 13.05
CA ILE A 55 1.67 18.73 13.66
C ILE A 55 1.50 18.68 15.17
N ASP A 56 1.60 17.49 15.77
CA ASP A 56 1.51 17.28 17.23
C ASP A 56 2.71 16.50 17.80
N GLY A 57 3.68 16.14 16.96
CA GLY A 57 4.92 15.53 17.40
C GLY A 57 6.09 15.72 16.42
N HIS A 58 7.29 15.61 16.96
CA HIS A 58 8.55 15.80 16.24
C HIS A 58 9.51 14.64 16.52
N SER A 59 10.48 14.43 15.63
CA SER A 59 11.51 13.40 15.77
C SER A 59 12.81 13.81 15.08
N GLU A 60 13.89 13.08 15.36
CA GLU A 60 15.13 13.23 14.60
C GLU A 60 14.91 12.94 13.11
N LYS A 61 15.54 13.71 12.22
CA LYS A 61 15.37 13.58 10.77
C LYS A 61 15.69 12.20 10.22
N GLN A 62 16.53 11.44 10.92
CA GLN A 62 16.84 10.04 10.62
C GLN A 62 15.59 9.15 10.56
N MET A 63 14.56 9.46 11.37
CA MET A 63 13.29 8.72 11.37
C MET A 63 12.54 8.82 10.04
N LEU A 64 12.83 9.82 9.20
CA LEU A 64 12.27 9.94 7.86
C LEU A 64 12.54 8.68 7.00
N TRP A 65 13.69 8.02 7.19
CA TRP A 65 14.10 6.81 6.46
C TRP A 65 13.26 5.58 6.79
N LEU A 66 12.51 5.59 7.90
CA LEU A 66 11.67 4.46 8.29
C LEU A 66 10.64 4.15 7.21
N LEU A 67 9.96 5.16 6.67
CA LEU A 67 8.91 4.97 5.66
C LEU A 67 9.45 4.46 4.31
N PRO A 68 10.55 4.99 3.74
CA PRO A 68 11.21 4.39 2.58
C PRO A 68 11.60 2.92 2.78
N VAL A 69 12.22 2.57 3.92
CA VAL A 69 12.63 1.19 4.21
C VAL A 69 11.42 0.27 4.34
N LEU A 70 10.42 0.68 5.12
CA LEU A 70 9.16 -0.06 5.24
C LEU A 70 8.44 -0.17 3.88
N GLY A 71 8.52 0.86 3.05
CA GLY A 71 7.99 0.89 1.70
C GLY A 71 8.62 -0.18 0.81
N ILE A 72 9.95 -0.28 0.80
CA ILE A 72 10.68 -1.32 0.06
C ILE A 72 10.28 -2.71 0.54
N VAL A 73 10.31 -2.95 1.86
CA VAL A 73 9.97 -4.26 2.44
C VAL A 73 8.53 -4.65 2.12
N THR A 74 7.59 -3.72 2.29
CA THR A 74 6.16 -3.94 2.01
C THR A 74 5.93 -4.21 0.52
N PHE A 75 6.52 -3.39 -0.36
CA PHE A 75 6.36 -3.53 -1.80
C PHE A 75 6.88 -4.89 -2.30
N ILE A 76 8.11 -5.24 -1.92
CA ILE A 76 8.73 -6.51 -2.31
C ILE A 76 7.96 -7.68 -1.70
N GLY A 77 7.58 -7.60 -0.42
CA GLY A 77 6.84 -8.64 0.28
C GLY A 77 5.50 -8.95 -0.39
N LEU A 78 4.71 -7.92 -0.70
CA LEU A 78 3.41 -8.08 -1.38
C LEU A 78 3.57 -8.51 -2.85
N PHE A 79 4.61 -8.02 -3.53
CA PHE A 79 4.93 -8.46 -4.90
C PHE A 79 5.31 -9.94 -4.96
N ILE A 80 6.10 -10.44 -4.00
CA ILE A 80 6.43 -11.87 -3.88
C ILE A 80 5.19 -12.67 -3.51
N LEU A 81 4.38 -12.20 -2.56
CA LEU A 81 3.13 -12.85 -2.15
C LEU A 81 2.21 -13.10 -3.36
N ASN A 82 2.09 -12.12 -4.26
CA ASN A 82 1.33 -12.23 -5.50
C ASN A 82 1.76 -13.37 -6.44
N LYS A 83 3.00 -13.87 -6.33
CA LYS A 83 3.48 -15.02 -7.11
C LYS A 83 2.97 -16.36 -6.57
N TYR A 84 2.39 -16.37 -5.37
CA TYR A 84 1.94 -17.59 -4.68
C TYR A 84 0.46 -17.49 -4.21
N PRO A 85 -0.52 -17.24 -5.10
CA PRO A 85 -1.92 -17.10 -4.71
C PRO A 85 -2.46 -18.29 -3.89
N GLN A 86 -1.96 -19.51 -4.14
CA GLN A 86 -2.37 -20.71 -3.41
C GLN A 86 -2.18 -20.64 -1.88
N ILE A 87 -1.28 -19.79 -1.37
CA ILE A 87 -1.07 -19.60 0.08
C ILE A 87 -1.95 -18.49 0.67
N HIS A 88 -2.70 -17.75 -0.15
CA HIS A 88 -3.60 -16.70 0.33
C HIS A 88 -4.79 -17.29 1.11
N ASN A 89 -5.47 -16.43 1.86
CA ASN A 89 -6.69 -16.78 2.57
C ASN A 89 -7.91 -16.66 1.65
N TYR A 90 -8.76 -17.69 1.66
CA TYR A 90 -9.99 -17.77 0.87
C TYR A 90 -11.15 -18.20 1.76
N MET A 91 -12.35 -17.65 1.52
CA MET A 91 -13.57 -17.99 2.25
C MET A 91 -14.29 -19.23 1.68
N VAL A 92 -13.79 -19.80 0.58
CA VAL A 92 -14.29 -21.04 -0.03
C VAL A 92 -13.15 -22.02 -0.23
N ASN A 93 -13.50 -23.30 -0.34
CA ASN A 93 -12.56 -24.31 -0.77
C ASN A 93 -12.18 -24.07 -2.23
N ILE A 94 -10.86 -24.00 -2.48
CA ILE A 94 -10.34 -23.82 -3.83
C ILE A 94 -10.26 -25.16 -4.53
N THR A 95 -10.98 -25.27 -5.63
CA THR A 95 -11.03 -26.42 -6.55
C THR A 95 -10.39 -26.03 -7.89
N GLN A 96 -10.17 -27.01 -8.77
CA GLN A 96 -9.66 -26.74 -10.13
C GLN A 96 -10.56 -25.74 -10.89
N ASP A 97 -11.87 -25.90 -10.78
CA ASP A 97 -12.85 -25.09 -11.53
C ASP A 97 -12.94 -23.65 -11.05
N ASN A 98 -12.67 -23.39 -9.77
CA ASN A 98 -12.81 -22.05 -9.17
C ASN A 98 -11.47 -21.34 -8.88
N ALA A 99 -10.33 -22.03 -9.05
CA ALA A 99 -9.01 -21.51 -8.72
C ALA A 99 -8.71 -20.22 -9.49
N LEU A 100 -8.89 -20.19 -10.81
CA LEU A 100 -8.51 -19.05 -11.64
C LEU A 100 -9.21 -17.75 -11.20
N LYS A 101 -10.54 -17.79 -11.05
CA LYS A 101 -11.32 -16.60 -10.66
C LYS A 101 -10.96 -16.11 -9.26
N ASN A 102 -10.79 -17.02 -8.29
CA ASN A 102 -10.46 -16.64 -6.92
C ASN A 102 -9.00 -16.19 -6.78
N TYR A 103 -8.06 -16.82 -7.49
CA TYR A 103 -6.65 -16.43 -7.47
C TYR A 103 -6.44 -15.07 -8.14
N ARG A 104 -7.11 -14.82 -9.27
CA ARG A 104 -7.10 -13.51 -9.92
C ARG A 104 -7.65 -12.42 -9.01
N LEU A 105 -8.80 -12.65 -8.36
CA LEU A 105 -9.35 -11.69 -7.40
C LEU A 105 -8.38 -11.44 -6.25
N SER A 106 -7.82 -12.50 -5.66
CA SER A 106 -6.95 -12.40 -4.50
C SER A 106 -5.64 -11.67 -4.80
N THR A 107 -5.01 -11.96 -5.94
CA THR A 107 -3.79 -11.24 -6.35
C THR A 107 -4.08 -9.78 -6.68
N ARG A 108 -5.24 -9.47 -7.27
CA ARG A 108 -5.66 -8.06 -7.46
C ARG A 108 -5.82 -7.31 -6.16
N ILE A 109 -6.43 -7.91 -5.16
CA ILE A 109 -6.57 -7.30 -3.84
C ILE A 109 -5.18 -6.93 -3.30
N VAL A 110 -4.22 -7.86 -3.33
CA VAL A 110 -2.85 -7.61 -2.88
C VAL A 110 -2.15 -6.51 -3.70
N ARG A 111 -2.34 -6.46 -5.03
CA ARG A 111 -1.81 -5.37 -5.88
C ARG A 111 -2.38 -4.00 -5.49
N PHE A 112 -3.68 -3.90 -5.33
CA PHE A 112 -4.33 -2.66 -4.90
C PHE A 112 -3.96 -2.27 -3.47
N THR A 113 -3.76 -3.24 -2.57
CA THR A 113 -3.20 -2.98 -1.24
C THR A 113 -1.79 -2.42 -1.35
N ASN A 114 -0.94 -2.99 -2.20
CA ASN A 114 0.42 -2.48 -2.41
C ASN A 114 0.40 -1.04 -2.93
N LEU A 115 -0.44 -0.74 -3.93
CA LEU A 115 -0.63 0.62 -4.45
C LEU A 115 -1.07 1.59 -3.36
N PHE A 116 -2.09 1.21 -2.57
CA PHE A 116 -2.59 2.03 -1.47
C PHE A 116 -1.49 2.33 -0.45
N MET A 117 -0.71 1.33 -0.05
CA MET A 117 0.42 1.50 0.86
C MET A 117 1.48 2.46 0.30
N MET A 118 1.88 2.29 -0.97
CA MET A 118 2.90 3.17 -1.59
C MET A 118 2.40 4.61 -1.71
N LEU A 119 1.13 4.81 -2.05
CA LEU A 119 0.53 6.15 -2.11
C LEU A 119 0.50 6.81 -0.73
N THR A 120 0.04 6.09 0.30
CA THR A 120 -0.04 6.63 1.66
C THR A 120 1.34 6.95 2.21
N PHE A 121 2.34 6.07 2.03
CA PHE A 121 3.70 6.33 2.49
C PHE A 121 4.33 7.52 1.76
N ALA A 122 4.17 7.61 0.43
CA ALA A 122 4.69 8.73 -0.34
C ALA A 122 4.08 10.07 0.10
N LEU A 123 2.77 10.11 0.36
CA LEU A 123 2.10 11.32 0.86
C LEU A 123 2.58 11.72 2.26
N ILE A 124 2.78 10.76 3.17
CA ILE A 124 3.29 11.05 4.52
C ILE A 124 4.73 11.57 4.46
N VAL A 125 5.60 10.94 3.69
CA VAL A 125 6.99 11.41 3.49
C VAL A 125 7.00 12.82 2.89
N PHE A 126 6.17 13.07 1.88
CA PHE A 126 6.01 14.38 1.26
C PHE A 126 5.59 15.43 2.31
N ALA A 127 4.58 15.13 3.11
CA ALA A 127 4.12 16.02 4.15
C ALA A 127 5.20 16.34 5.18
N MET A 128 5.91 15.32 5.68
CA MET A 128 6.98 15.51 6.66
C MET A 128 8.08 16.43 6.12
N ILE A 129 8.52 16.22 4.88
CA ILE A 129 9.58 17.03 4.25
C ILE A 129 9.12 18.47 4.02
N GLU A 130 7.92 18.67 3.47
CA GLU A 130 7.41 20.00 3.17
C GLU A 130 7.13 20.80 4.46
N SER A 131 6.56 20.17 5.49
CA SER A 131 6.41 20.80 6.79
C SER A 131 7.76 21.15 7.43
N ALA A 132 8.78 20.30 7.29
CA ALA A 132 10.13 20.56 7.78
C ALA A 132 10.83 21.72 7.06
N LYS A 133 10.54 21.94 5.77
CA LYS A 133 11.00 23.09 4.98
C LYS A 133 10.26 24.39 5.33
N GLY A 134 9.33 24.36 6.27
CA GLY A 134 8.55 25.53 6.69
C GLY A 134 7.38 25.86 5.76
N HIS A 135 7.08 25.00 4.77
CA HIS A 135 5.85 25.13 4.01
C HIS A 135 4.67 24.70 4.89
N THR A 136 3.56 25.44 4.82
CA THR A 136 2.33 25.13 5.56
C THR A 136 1.57 23.99 4.90
N PHE A 137 2.25 22.85 4.68
CA PHE A 137 1.60 21.63 4.24
C PHE A 137 1.10 20.89 5.47
N THR A 138 -0.23 20.78 5.59
CA THR A 138 -0.91 19.96 6.58
C THR A 138 -1.85 19.02 5.88
N PHE A 139 -2.04 17.83 6.44
CA PHE A 139 -3.11 16.98 5.98
C PHE A 139 -4.44 17.66 6.33
N GLY A 140 -5.35 17.81 5.37
CA GLY A 140 -6.70 18.18 5.73
C GLY A 140 -7.34 17.07 6.57
N HIS A 141 -8.31 17.40 7.41
CA HIS A 141 -9.04 16.41 8.23
C HIS A 141 -9.60 15.26 7.38
N TRP A 142 -9.91 15.53 6.10
CA TRP A 142 -10.38 14.55 5.13
C TRP A 142 -9.39 13.41 4.87
N PHE A 143 -8.07 13.64 4.97
CA PHE A 143 -7.06 12.63 4.64
C PHE A 143 -7.21 11.37 5.52
N LEU A 144 -7.28 11.56 6.83
CA LEU A 144 -7.45 10.45 7.77
C LEU A 144 -8.77 9.70 7.52
N TYR A 145 -9.88 10.44 7.32
CA TYR A 145 -11.17 9.84 7.00
C TYR A 145 -11.16 9.08 5.67
N THR A 146 -10.42 9.56 4.67
CA THR A 146 -10.25 8.85 3.40
C THR A 146 -9.45 7.58 3.57
N VAL A 147 -8.32 7.61 4.28
CA VAL A 147 -7.48 6.42 4.53
C VAL A 147 -8.28 5.36 5.31
N ILE A 148 -8.95 5.75 6.39
CA ILE A 148 -9.78 4.84 7.19
C ILE A 148 -10.98 4.34 6.39
N GLY A 149 -11.69 5.25 5.72
CA GLY A 149 -12.87 4.94 4.92
C GLY A 149 -12.56 3.92 3.82
N LEU A 150 -11.49 4.14 3.04
CA LEU A 150 -11.06 3.19 2.02
C LEU A 150 -10.65 1.84 2.63
N SER A 151 -9.93 1.85 3.75
CA SER A 151 -9.50 0.63 4.44
C SER A 151 -10.67 -0.24 4.92
N ILE A 152 -11.84 0.35 5.19
CA ILE A 152 -13.05 -0.37 5.63
C ILE A 152 -13.97 -0.71 4.44
N ILE A 153 -14.21 0.26 3.56
CA ILE A 153 -15.14 0.11 2.43
C ILE A 153 -14.62 -0.90 1.41
N THR A 154 -13.31 -0.89 1.12
CA THR A 154 -12.74 -1.78 0.11
C THR A 154 -12.92 -3.27 0.46
N PRO A 155 -12.60 -3.75 1.69
CA PRO A 155 -12.95 -5.11 2.10
C PRO A 155 -14.44 -5.45 1.95
N ILE A 156 -15.35 -4.53 2.28
CA ILE A 156 -16.80 -4.76 2.16
C ILE A 156 -17.18 -4.99 0.69
N ILE A 157 -16.71 -4.13 -0.23
CA ILE A 157 -16.93 -4.28 -1.68
C ILE A 157 -16.36 -5.62 -2.16
N ILE A 158 -15.15 -5.96 -1.72
CA ILE A 158 -14.50 -7.24 -2.03
C ILE A 158 -15.36 -8.41 -1.56
N LEU A 159 -15.95 -8.36 -0.36
CA LEU A 159 -16.81 -9.43 0.16
C LEU A 159 -18.05 -9.64 -0.71
N PHE A 160 -18.72 -8.57 -1.13
CA PHE A 160 -19.88 -8.66 -2.03
C PHE A 160 -19.49 -9.23 -3.40
N TYR A 161 -18.38 -8.75 -3.97
CA TYR A 161 -17.88 -9.26 -5.24
C TYR A 161 -17.46 -10.73 -5.14
N TYR A 162 -16.79 -11.10 -4.04
CA TYR A 162 -16.35 -12.46 -3.75
C TYR A 162 -17.54 -13.42 -3.68
N ARG A 163 -18.64 -13.02 -3.03
CA ARG A 163 -19.87 -13.81 -3.00
C ARG A 163 -20.41 -14.00 -4.42
N LYS A 164 -20.56 -12.90 -5.17
CA LYS A 164 -21.09 -12.92 -6.53
C LYS A 164 -20.33 -13.86 -7.49
N ILE A 165 -19.01 -13.96 -7.39
CA ILE A 165 -18.23 -14.85 -8.26
C ILE A 165 -18.25 -16.32 -7.85
N ASN A 166 -18.74 -16.63 -6.64
CA ASN A 166 -18.77 -18.00 -6.09
C ASN A 166 -20.19 -18.55 -5.89
N THR A 167 -21.23 -17.74 -6.14
CA THR A 167 -22.59 -18.22 -6.42
C THR A 167 -22.68 -18.78 -7.84
#